data_AF-A0A7X5QRJ5-F1
#
_entry.id   AF-A0A7X5QRJ5-F1
#
_cell.length_a   1.000
_cell.length_b   1.000
_cell.length_c   1.000
_cell.angle_alpha   90.00
_cell.angle_beta   90.00
_cell.angle_gamma   90.00
#
_symmetry.space_group_name_H-M   'P 1'
#
loop_
_entity.id
_entity.type
_entity.pdbx_description
1 polymer ?
#
loop_
_entity_poly.entity_id
_entity_poly.type
_entity_poly.pdbx_seq_one_letter_code
_entity_poly.pdbx_strand_id
1 'polypeptide(L)'
;MRSIAIFALAGTLTMISACSQETWHLVSGKKGDAAEIRIDGDEGVANWSWGPDNFTVEVTVVKNGLAHETDASKQGDLVLELADGTHLEFSGPRTALVCQRGCESLHLPNAWLVSRD
;
A
#
# COMPACT_ATOMS: atom_id res chain seq x y z
N MET A 1 41.25 30.13 34.75
CA MET A 1 40.44 31.17 34.11
C MET A 1 41.18 31.56 32.82
N ARG A 2 40.71 31.44 31.59
CA ARG A 2 39.38 31.27 30.97
C ARG A 2 39.56 30.36 29.75
N SER A 3 38.65 29.39 29.58
CA SER A 3 38.65 28.44 28.47
C SER A 3 38.28 29.11 27.15
N ILE A 4 39.01 28.77 26.09
CA ILE A 4 38.65 29.01 24.69
C ILE A 4 38.54 27.63 24.04
N ALA A 5 37.36 27.27 23.53
CA ALA A 5 37.21 26.18 22.56
C ALA A 5 35.91 26.37 21.77
N ILE A 6 36.05 27.08 20.65
CA ILE A 6 35.57 26.73 19.30
C ILE A 6 34.17 26.09 19.23
N PHE A 7 33.20 26.89 18.78
CA PHE A 7 31.92 26.45 18.25
C PHE A 7 32.15 25.56 17.02
N ALA A 8 31.90 24.24 17.15
CA ALA A 8 31.79 23.34 16.02
C ALA A 8 30.38 23.47 15.43
N LEU A 9 30.30 24.12 14.26
CA LEU A 9 29.10 24.25 13.44
C LEU A 9 28.65 22.87 12.98
N ALA A 10 27.48 22.43 13.47
CA ALA A 10 26.78 21.26 12.96
C ALA A 10 26.21 21.57 11.57
N GLY A 11 26.84 21.03 10.54
CA GLY A 11 26.33 21.05 9.17
C GLY A 11 25.88 19.65 8.74
N THR A 12 24.79 19.15 9.32
CA THR A 12 24.13 17.93 8.83
C THR A 12 23.48 18.24 7.48
N LEU A 13 24.13 17.81 6.40
CA LEU A 13 23.52 17.67 5.07
C LEU A 13 22.37 16.66 5.17
N THR A 14 21.14 17.13 5.29
CA THR A 14 19.96 16.30 5.07
C THR A 14 19.81 16.10 3.56
N MET A 15 20.18 14.93 3.06
CA MET A 15 19.78 14.48 1.74
C MET A 15 18.25 14.39 1.73
N ILE A 16 17.58 15.36 1.12
CA ILE A 16 16.17 15.26 0.78
C ILE A 16 16.12 14.40 -0.48
N SER A 17 16.18 13.07 -0.32
CA SER A 17 15.62 12.19 -1.32
C SER A 17 14.10 12.33 -1.20
N ALA A 18 13.52 13.23 -1.99
CA ALA A 18 12.14 13.07 -2.37
C ALA A 18 12.09 11.83 -3.26
N CYS A 19 12.13 10.64 -2.62
CA CYS A 19 11.74 9.41 -3.27
C CYS A 19 10.29 9.63 -3.65
N SER A 20 10.04 9.77 -4.95
CA SER A 20 8.72 9.66 -5.54
C SER A 20 8.18 8.29 -5.14
N GLN A 21 7.50 8.20 -3.99
CA GLN A 21 6.83 6.99 -3.57
C GLN A 21 5.63 6.81 -4.50
N GLU A 22 5.46 5.61 -5.03
CA GLU A 22 4.41 5.32 -6.00
C GLU A 22 3.09 5.18 -5.25
N THR A 23 2.10 6.01 -5.56
CA THR A 23 0.77 5.91 -4.98
C THR A 23 -0.06 4.93 -5.80
N TRP A 24 -0.75 4.01 -5.13
CA TRP A 24 -1.54 2.96 -5.76
C TRP A 24 -2.97 2.91 -5.25
N HIS A 25 -3.88 2.63 -6.16
CA HIS A 25 -5.30 2.61 -5.92
C HIS A 25 -5.85 1.28 -6.42
N LEU A 26 -6.27 0.41 -5.50
CA LEU A 26 -6.97 -0.83 -5.81
C LEU A 26 -8.45 -0.57 -5.67
N VAL A 27 -9.23 -0.79 -6.72
CA VAL A 27 -10.69 -0.66 -6.70
C VAL A 27 -11.35 -1.97 -7.08
N SER A 28 -12.52 -2.24 -6.49
CA SER A 28 -13.27 -3.43 -6.84
C SER A 28 -13.61 -3.45 -8.34
N GLY A 29 -13.33 -4.58 -8.99
CA GLY A 29 -13.61 -4.73 -10.43
C GLY A 29 -15.09 -4.85 -10.77
N LYS A 30 -15.97 -4.96 -9.77
CA LYS A 30 -17.39 -5.29 -9.95
C LYS A 30 -18.28 -4.17 -9.41
N LYS A 31 -19.19 -3.69 -10.26
CA LYS A 31 -20.20 -2.69 -9.92
C LYS A 31 -21.15 -3.25 -8.84
N GLY A 32 -21.08 -2.70 -7.62
CA GLY A 32 -21.98 -3.04 -6.50
C GLY A 32 -21.26 -3.34 -5.18
N ASP A 33 -20.01 -3.79 -5.23
CA ASP A 33 -19.19 -4.06 -4.04
C ASP A 33 -18.18 -2.92 -3.89
N ALA A 34 -18.59 -1.78 -3.34
CA ALA A 34 -17.70 -0.63 -3.19
C ALA A 34 -16.59 -0.99 -2.20
N ALA A 35 -15.39 -1.28 -2.72
CA ALA A 35 -14.20 -1.49 -1.93
C ALA A 35 -13.03 -0.80 -2.63
N GLU A 36 -12.23 -0.09 -1.85
CA GLU A 36 -11.07 0.66 -2.30
C GLU A 36 -9.92 0.43 -1.30
N ILE A 37 -8.70 0.26 -1.81
CA ILE A 37 -7.49 0.31 -1.00
C ILE A 37 -6.57 1.33 -1.64
N ARG A 38 -6.22 2.38 -0.89
CA ARG A 38 -5.30 3.44 -1.32
C ARG A 38 -4.01 3.29 -0.54
N ILE A 39 -2.89 3.24 -1.25
CA ILE A 39 -1.55 3.04 -0.69
C ILE A 39 -0.66 4.18 -1.16
N ASP A 40 0.02 4.84 -0.24
CA ASP A 40 1.02 5.86 -0.49
C ASP A 40 2.36 5.39 0.11
N GLY A 41 3.27 4.96 -0.76
CA GLY A 41 4.50 4.30 -0.33
C GLY A 41 4.23 2.93 0.30
N ASP A 42 4.52 2.81 1.60
CA ASP A 42 4.41 1.55 2.35
C ASP A 42 3.18 1.50 3.26
N GLU A 43 2.35 2.54 3.29
CA GLU A 43 1.17 2.67 4.15
C GLU A 43 -0.08 3.05 3.35
N GLY A 44 -1.26 2.84 3.92
CA GLY A 44 -2.50 3.10 3.21
C GLY A 44 -3.76 2.94 4.05
N VAL A 45 -4.91 3.02 3.37
CA VAL A 45 -6.23 2.83 3.95
C VAL A 45 -7.09 1.96 3.04
N ALA A 46 -7.70 0.93 3.60
CA ALA A 46 -8.73 0.11 2.98
C ALA A 46 -10.13 0.57 3.45
N ASN A 47 -11.03 0.77 2.50
CA ASN A 47 -12.42 1.14 2.74
C ASN A 47 -13.34 0.15 2.03
N TRP A 48 -14.35 -0.37 2.71
CA TRP A 48 -15.38 -1.19 2.07
C TRP A 48 -16.70 -1.16 2.83
N SER A 49 -17.76 -1.61 2.18
CA SER A 49 -19.08 -1.77 2.79
C SER A 49 -19.54 -3.22 2.70
N TRP A 50 -20.21 -3.70 3.74
CA TRP A 50 -20.87 -5.01 3.72
C TRP A 50 -22.18 -4.93 4.51
N GLY A 51 -23.30 -5.22 3.83
CA GLY A 51 -24.63 -5.02 4.40
C GLY A 51 -24.85 -3.54 4.77
N PRO A 52 -25.31 -3.22 6.00
CA PRO A 52 -25.48 -1.84 6.46
C PRO A 52 -24.18 -1.19 6.93
N ASP A 53 -23.10 -1.95 7.06
CA ASP A 53 -21.88 -1.54 7.74
C ASP A 53 -20.84 -0.99 6.74
N ASN A 54 -20.01 -0.05 7.22
CA ASN A 54 -18.90 0.52 6.50
C ASN A 54 -17.64 0.38 7.35
N PHE A 55 -16.54 0.03 6.71
CA PHE A 55 -15.26 -0.24 7.34
C PHE A 55 -14.19 0.65 6.72
N THR A 56 -13.33 1.20 7.58
CA THR A 56 -12.14 1.97 7.22
C THR A 56 -11.02 1.46 8.11
N VAL A 57 -9.99 0.88 7.50
CA VAL A 57 -8.89 0.21 8.22
C VAL A 57 -7.56 0.64 7.61
N GLU A 58 -6.60 0.98 8.45
CA GLU A 58 -5.22 1.25 8.02
C GLU A 58 -4.57 -0.03 7.50
N VAL A 59 -3.76 0.12 6.46
CA VAL A 59 -3.01 -0.98 5.86
C VAL A 59 -1.53 -0.64 5.74
N THR A 60 -0.69 -1.66 5.85
CA THR A 60 0.75 -1.56 5.61
C THR A 60 1.16 -2.55 4.54
N VAL A 61 2.08 -2.15 3.66
CA VAL A 61 2.65 -3.01 2.63
C VAL A 61 3.72 -3.89 3.26
N VAL A 62 3.47 -5.20 3.32
CA VAL A 62 4.42 -6.20 3.83
C VAL A 62 5.33 -6.70 2.71
N LYS A 63 4.77 -6.89 1.50
CA LYS A 63 5.51 -7.35 0.33
C LYS A 63 4.99 -6.63 -0.91
N ASN A 64 5.91 -6.08 -1.68
CA ASN A 64 5.63 -5.42 -2.94
C ASN A 64 6.44 -6.05 -4.08
N GLY A 65 5.87 -7.06 -4.74
CA GLY A 65 6.40 -7.62 -5.98
C GLY A 65 5.95 -6.87 -7.24
N LEU A 66 5.17 -5.79 -7.09
CA LEU A 66 4.57 -5.04 -8.21
C LEU A 66 5.41 -3.85 -8.67
N ALA A 67 6.37 -3.39 -7.86
CA ALA A 67 7.12 -2.14 -8.07
C ALA A 67 8.26 -2.22 -9.10
N HIS A 68 8.77 -3.43 -9.43
CA HIS A 68 9.99 -3.55 -10.24
C HIS A 68 9.82 -4.18 -11.62
N GLU A 69 8.63 -4.68 -11.95
CA GLU A 69 8.44 -5.43 -13.21
C GLU A 69 7.96 -4.50 -14.33
N THR A 70 8.85 -4.09 -15.24
CA THR A 70 8.50 -3.27 -16.41
C THR A 70 7.56 -3.97 -17.40
N ASP A 71 7.37 -5.28 -17.25
CA ASP A 71 6.51 -6.09 -18.08
C ASP A 71 5.11 -6.21 -17.47
N ALA A 72 4.12 -5.57 -18.09
CA ALA A 72 2.73 -5.60 -17.66
C ALA A 72 2.11 -7.01 -17.69
N SER A 73 2.71 -7.96 -18.40
CA SER A 73 2.23 -9.34 -18.51
C SER A 73 2.76 -10.27 -17.42
N LYS A 74 3.80 -9.85 -16.68
CA LYS A 74 4.32 -10.64 -15.56
C LYS A 74 3.44 -10.49 -14.32
N GLN A 75 3.20 -11.62 -13.69
CA GLN A 75 2.49 -11.69 -12.41
C GLN A 75 3.44 -11.28 -11.29
N GLY A 76 2.95 -10.42 -10.39
CA GLY A 76 3.61 -10.08 -9.15
C GLY A 76 2.69 -10.31 -7.96
N ASP A 77 3.29 -10.38 -6.77
CA ASP A 77 2.55 -10.53 -5.53
C ASP A 77 2.49 -9.21 -4.78
N LEU A 78 1.38 -8.96 -4.09
CA LEU A 78 1.24 -7.88 -3.12
C LEU A 78 0.70 -8.48 -1.82
N VAL A 79 1.35 -8.18 -0.70
CA VAL A 79 0.87 -8.57 0.63
C VAL A 79 0.68 -7.31 1.44
N LEU A 80 -0.54 -7.14 1.96
CA LEU A 80 -0.91 -6.06 2.86
C LEU A 80 -1.24 -6.63 4.23
N GLU A 81 -0.89 -5.90 5.28
CA GLU A 81 -1.31 -6.17 6.65
C GLU A 81 -2.31 -5.08 7.08
N LEU A 82 -3.45 -5.50 7.62
CA LEU A 82 -4.42 -4.60 8.23
C LEU A 82 -4.00 -4.28 9.67
N ALA A 83 -4.53 -3.20 10.23
CA ALA A 83 -4.26 -2.80 11.63
C ALA A 83 -4.55 -3.87 12.70
N ASP A 84 -5.41 -4.85 12.40
CA ASP A 84 -5.71 -5.99 13.30
C ASP A 84 -4.75 -7.19 13.12
N GLY A 85 -3.75 -7.08 12.23
CA GLY A 85 -2.80 -8.12 11.89
C GLY A 85 -3.25 -9.06 10.77
N THR A 86 -4.44 -8.86 10.19
CA THR A 86 -4.92 -9.67 9.08
C THR A 86 -4.08 -9.44 7.82
N HIS A 87 -3.63 -10.51 7.18
CA HIS A 87 -2.92 -10.43 5.90
C HIS A 87 -3.86 -10.60 4.70
N LEU A 88 -3.81 -9.63 3.79
CA LEU A 88 -4.41 -9.71 2.47
C LEU A 88 -3.33 -10.04 1.46
N GLU A 89 -3.48 -11.15 0.77
CA GLU A 89 -2.50 -11.58 -0.25
C GLU A 89 -3.12 -11.53 -1.63
N PHE A 90 -2.42 -10.87 -2.54
CA PHE A 90 -2.83 -10.65 -3.91
C PHE A 90 -1.78 -11.17 -4.87
N SER A 91 -2.24 -11.68 -6.01
CA SER A 91 -1.36 -12.05 -7.12
C SER A 91 -2.01 -11.68 -8.45
N GLY A 92 -1.21 -11.24 -9.41
CA GLY A 92 -1.70 -10.87 -10.74
C GLY A 92 -0.79 -9.89 -11.48
N PRO A 93 -1.17 -9.49 -12.70
CA PRO A 93 -0.48 -8.42 -13.43
C PRO A 93 -0.60 -7.06 -12.73
N ARG A 94 0.26 -6.11 -13.12
CA ARG A 94 0.32 -4.77 -12.50
C ARG A 94 -0.96 -3.92 -12.60
N THR A 95 -1.89 -4.30 -13.48
CA THR A 95 -3.17 -3.59 -13.71
C THR A 95 -4.37 -4.28 -13.07
N ALA A 96 -4.23 -5.54 -12.64
CA ALA A 96 -5.33 -6.30 -12.07
C ALA A 96 -4.81 -7.39 -11.13
N LEU A 97 -5.35 -7.44 -9.93
CA LEU A 97 -4.95 -8.38 -8.90
C LEU A 97 -6.12 -9.28 -8.50
N VAL A 98 -5.79 -10.52 -8.16
CA VAL A 98 -6.72 -11.47 -7.56
C VAL A 98 -6.29 -11.72 -6.12
N CYS A 99 -7.21 -11.52 -5.18
CA CYS A 99 -7.01 -11.84 -3.78
C CYS A 99 -6.98 -13.36 -3.61
N GLN A 100 -5.85 -13.86 -3.12
CA GLN A 100 -5.60 -15.27 -2.86
C GLN A 100 -5.99 -15.64 -1.43
N ARG A 101 -5.80 -14.72 -0.47
CA ARG A 101 -6.09 -14.93 0.97
C ARG A 101 -6.55 -13.65 1.66
N GLY A 102 -7.37 -13.79 2.69
CA GLY A 102 -7.81 -12.72 3.60
C GLY A 102 -9.06 -11.96 3.18
N CYS A 103 -9.34 -11.82 1.87
CA CYS A 103 -10.52 -11.04 1.41
C CYS A 103 -11.85 -11.69 1.80
N GLU A 104 -11.97 -13.02 1.67
CA GLU A 104 -13.23 -13.73 1.96
C GLU A 104 -13.69 -13.55 3.41
N SER A 105 -12.76 -13.61 4.37
CA SER A 105 -13.07 -13.44 5.80
C SER A 105 -13.56 -12.03 6.15
N LEU A 106 -13.31 -11.05 5.29
CA LEU A 106 -13.71 -9.65 5.45
C LEU A 106 -14.83 -9.24 4.49
N HIS A 107 -15.37 -10.20 3.73
CA HIS A 107 -16.34 -9.94 2.66
C HIS A 107 -15.86 -8.93 1.61
N LEU A 108 -14.56 -8.86 1.39
CA LEU A 108 -13.94 -8.06 0.34
C LEU A 108 -14.05 -8.76 -1.02
N PRO A 109 -14.04 -8.01 -2.14
CA PRO A 109 -14.03 -8.61 -3.46
C PRO A 109 -12.73 -9.38 -3.72
N ASN A 110 -12.83 -10.42 -4.55
CA ASN A 110 -11.66 -11.22 -4.92
C ASN A 110 -10.88 -10.64 -6.10
N ALA A 111 -11.47 -9.73 -6.89
CA ALA A 111 -10.85 -9.15 -8.09
C ALA A 111 -10.76 -7.62 -7.99
N TRP A 112 -9.57 -7.11 -8.23
CA TRP A 112 -9.20 -5.71 -8.03
C TRP A 112 -8.56 -5.14 -9.29
N LEU A 113 -8.99 -3.95 -9.69
CA LEU A 113 -8.31 -3.16 -10.70
C LEU A 113 -7.30 -2.25 -10.00
N VAL A 114 -6.12 -2.11 -10.59
CA VAL A 114 -5.02 -1.31 -10.04
C VAL A 114 -4.80 -0.07 -10.92
N SER A 115 -4.87 1.10 -10.31
CA SER A 115 -4.45 2.38 -10.88
C SER A 115 -3.26 2.93 -10.09
N ARG A 116 -2.42 3.72 -10.75
CA ARG A 116 -1.26 4.39 -10.15
C ARG A 116 -1.24 5.83 -10.61
N ASP A 117 -0.82 6.73 -9.72
CA ASP A 117 -0.65 8.16 -10.02
C ASP A 117 0.79 8.48 -10.47
#